data_AF-A0AAE6BQ86-F1
#
_entry.id   AF-A0AAE6BQ86-F1
#
_cell.length_a   1.000
_cell.length_b   1.000
_cell.length_c   1.000
_cell.angle_alpha   90.00
_cell.angle_beta   90.00
_cell.angle_gamma   90.00
#
_symmetry.space_group_name_H-M   'P 1'
#
loop_
_entity.id
_entity.type
_entity.pdbx_description
1 polymer ?
#
loop_
_entity_poly.entity_id
_entity_poly.type
_entity_poly.pdbx_seq_one_letter_code
_entity_poly.pdbx_strand_id
1 'polypeptide(L)'
;MSFGASAMRSGVLIAGLIMALMPTLADAHNCKCRNRGTMFELGQTSCLKVDGGSYLARCEMKLNVSSWTKVQDGCPVTQRMPQQSTRIN
;
A
#
# COMPACT_ATOMS: atom_id res chain seq x y z
N MET A 1 56.89 22.24 10.57
CA MET A 1 56.65 20.82 10.29
C MET A 1 55.28 20.66 9.66
N SER A 2 55.19 19.67 8.79
CA SER A 2 54.11 19.35 7.86
C SER A 2 52.78 19.03 8.57
N PHE A 3 51.84 19.98 8.59
CA PHE A 3 50.42 19.68 8.85
C PHE A 3 49.74 19.35 7.52
N GLY A 4 50.37 18.48 6.73
CA GLY A 4 50.02 18.19 5.34
C GLY A 4 49.22 16.90 5.21
N ALA A 5 48.09 16.98 4.53
CA ALA A 5 47.40 15.89 3.82
C ALA A 5 46.84 14.66 4.60
N SER A 6 47.26 14.39 5.83
CA SER A 6 46.92 13.12 6.51
C SER A 6 45.54 13.12 7.19
N ALA A 7 45.13 14.24 7.79
CA ALA A 7 43.84 14.36 8.49
C ALA A 7 42.63 14.39 7.53
N MET A 8 42.83 14.97 6.33
CA MET A 8 41.77 15.12 5.34
C MET A 8 41.45 13.80 4.61
N ARG A 9 42.44 12.92 4.45
CA ARG A 9 42.24 11.56 3.90
C ARG A 9 41.47 10.65 4.85
N SER A 10 41.76 10.74 6.16
CA SER A 10 41.05 9.93 7.17
C SER A 10 39.59 10.36 7.34
N GLY A 11 39.30 11.66 7.30
CA GLY A 11 37.91 12.16 7.38
C GLY A 11 37.02 11.67 6.23
N VAL A 12 37.57 11.56 5.02
CA VAL A 12 36.85 11.04 3.84
C VAL A 12 36.54 9.54 3.96
N LEU A 13 37.48 8.75 4.48
CA LEU A 13 37.27 7.31 4.70
C LEU A 13 36.19 7.05 5.75
N ILE A 14 36.21 7.81 6.86
CA ILE A 14 35.23 7.66 7.95
C ILE A 14 33.85 8.13 7.49
N ALA A 15 33.75 9.27 6.79
CA ALA A 15 32.48 9.76 6.27
C ALA A 15 31.88 8.84 5.18
N GLY A 16 32.73 8.23 4.33
CA GLY A 16 32.30 7.24 3.34
C GLY A 16 31.79 5.93 3.96
N LEU A 17 32.45 5.46 5.02
CA LEU A 17 32.01 4.28 5.78
C LEU A 17 30.64 4.49 6.45
N ILE A 18 30.37 5.70 6.97
CA ILE A 18 29.09 6.02 7.61
C ILE A 18 27.95 6.05 6.58
N MET A 19 28.19 6.50 5.34
CA MET A 19 27.17 6.49 4.28
C MET A 19 26.83 5.06 3.79
N ALA A 20 27.78 4.12 3.83
CA ALA A 20 27.55 2.73 3.40
C ALA A 20 26.66 1.92 4.36
N LEU A 21 26.50 2.38 5.60
CA LEU A 21 25.69 1.71 6.63
C LEU A 21 24.24 2.21 6.67
N MET A 22 23.90 3.22 5.87
CA MET A 22 22.52 3.70 5.82
C MET A 22 21.66 2.70 5.04
N PRO A 23 20.62 2.11 5.64
CA PRO A 23 19.68 1.30 4.89
C PRO A 23 19.03 2.20 3.84
N THR A 24 19.14 1.83 2.57
CA THR A 24 18.32 2.45 1.53
C THR A 24 16.87 2.12 1.88
N LEU A 25 16.04 3.13 2.08
CA LEU A 25 14.60 2.94 2.23
C LEU A 25 14.09 2.53 0.84
N ALA A 26 14.19 1.24 0.53
CA ALA A 26 13.62 0.68 -0.67
C ALA A 26 12.12 0.96 -0.64
N ASP A 27 11.66 1.65 -1.67
CA ASP A 27 10.28 2.01 -1.94
C ASP A 27 9.43 0.74 -1.81
N ALA A 28 8.80 0.51 -0.65
CA ALA A 28 7.75 -0.50 -0.45
C ALA A 28 6.46 -0.11 -1.20
N HIS A 29 6.63 0.49 -2.38
CA HIS A 29 5.67 1.38 -2.97
C HIS A 29 4.84 0.61 -3.99
N ASN A 30 3.54 0.68 -3.73
CA ASN A 30 2.44 0.23 -4.56
C ASN A 30 1.98 -1.22 -4.37
N CYS A 31 2.03 -1.72 -3.14
CA CYS A 31 1.28 -2.92 -2.75
C CYS A 31 -0.22 -2.61 -2.73
N LYS A 32 -0.84 -2.57 -3.92
CA LYS A 32 -2.27 -2.34 -4.11
C LYS A 32 -2.90 -3.56 -4.75
N CYS A 33 -4.12 -3.86 -4.34
CA CYS A 33 -4.91 -4.90 -4.97
C CYS A 33 -5.73 -4.31 -6.13
N ARG A 34 -5.78 -5.02 -7.25
CA ARG A 34 -6.54 -4.61 -8.43
C ARG A 34 -7.88 -5.33 -8.48
N ASN A 35 -8.96 -4.58 -8.69
CA ASN A 35 -10.28 -5.12 -9.02
C ASN A 35 -10.86 -4.35 -10.23
N ARG A 36 -11.12 -5.03 -11.34
CA ARG A 36 -11.77 -4.48 -12.55
C ARG A 36 -11.19 -3.15 -13.06
N GLY A 37 -9.88 -2.94 -12.91
CA GLY A 37 -9.22 -1.70 -13.35
C GLY A 37 -8.93 -0.71 -12.23
N THR A 38 -9.63 -0.82 -11.10
CA THR A 38 -9.45 0.04 -9.93
C THR A 38 -8.43 -0.56 -8.97
N MET A 39 -7.55 0.30 -8.44
CA MET A 39 -6.56 -0.08 -7.43
C MET A 39 -7.10 0.23 -6.03
N PHE A 40 -6.84 -0.68 -5.09
CA PHE A 40 -7.26 -0.60 -3.70
C PHE A 40 -6.03 -0.70 -2.79
N GLU A 41 -5.96 0.16 -1.78
CA GLU A 41 -4.91 0.12 -0.77
C GLU A 41 -5.07 -1.10 0.16
N LEU A 42 -3.98 -1.46 0.84
CA LEU A 42 -4.03 -2.45 1.92
C LEU A 42 -5.08 -2.06 2.97
N GLY A 43 -5.84 -3.04 3.43
CA GLY A 43 -6.95 -2.88 4.38
C GLY A 43 -8.29 -2.53 3.73
N GLN A 44 -8.30 -2.02 2.49
CA GLN A 44 -9.56 -1.70 1.81
C GLN A 44 -10.31 -2.95 1.37
N THR A 45 -11.64 -2.86 1.36
CA THR A 45 -12.52 -3.94 0.94
C THR A 45 -13.18 -3.64 -0.40
N SER A 46 -13.30 -4.67 -1.23
CA SER A 46 -13.97 -4.58 -2.53
C SER A 46 -14.79 -5.84 -2.81
N CYS A 47 -15.89 -5.67 -3.54
CA CYS A 47 -16.67 -6.78 -4.04
C CYS A 47 -15.98 -7.39 -5.27
N LEU A 48 -15.48 -8.61 -5.13
CA LEU A 48 -14.87 -9.36 -6.22
C LEU A 48 -15.94 -10.23 -6.89
N LYS A 49 -15.88 -10.29 -8.22
CA LYS A 49 -16.76 -11.13 -9.03
C LYS A 49 -15.90 -12.09 -9.85
N VAL A 50 -15.93 -13.36 -9.51
CA VAL A 50 -15.08 -14.43 -10.05
C VAL A 50 -15.98 -15.61 -10.41
N ASP A 51 -15.85 -16.16 -11.62
CA ASP A 51 -16.59 -17.34 -12.10
C ASP A 51 -18.12 -17.29 -11.85
N GLY A 52 -18.72 -16.10 -11.99
CA GLY A 52 -20.15 -15.88 -11.79
C GLY A 52 -20.58 -15.68 -10.33
N GLY A 53 -19.73 -16.04 -9.36
CA GLY A 53 -19.92 -15.74 -7.94
C GLY A 53 -19.45 -14.33 -7.56
N SER A 54 -20.03 -13.76 -6.51
CA SER A 54 -19.56 -12.49 -5.92
C SER A 54 -19.33 -12.64 -4.42
N TYR A 55 -18.20 -12.14 -3.93
CA TYR A 55 -17.85 -12.17 -2.51
C TYR A 55 -17.10 -10.89 -2.11
N LEU A 56 -17.24 -10.49 -0.85
CA LEU A 56 -16.48 -9.38 -0.31
C LEU A 56 -15.08 -9.86 0.06
N ALA A 57 -14.07 -9.13 -0.37
CA ALA A 57 -12.69 -9.38 -0.01
C ALA A 57 -12.00 -8.11 0.48
N ARG A 58 -10.96 -8.30 1.30
CA ARG A 58 -10.06 -7.26 1.79
C ARG A 58 -8.71 -7.41 1.11
N CYS A 59 -8.13 -6.29 0.71
CA CYS A 59 -6.76 -6.24 0.22
C CYS A 59 -5.80 -6.40 1.40
N GLU A 60 -4.98 -7.44 1.39
CA GLU A 60 -4.02 -7.72 2.46
C GLU A 60 -2.65 -8.08 1.87
N MET A 61 -1.62 -7.94 2.69
CA MET A 61 -0.29 -8.46 2.34
C MET A 61 -0.21 -9.93 2.77
N LYS A 62 -0.08 -10.84 1.80
CA LYS A 62 0.16 -12.27 2.03
C LYS A 62 1.48 -12.65 1.38
N LEU A 63 2.39 -13.30 2.11
CA LEU A 63 3.68 -13.77 1.56
C LEU A 63 4.46 -12.66 0.82
N ASN A 64 4.48 -11.44 1.38
CA ASN A 64 5.16 -10.29 0.78
C ASN A 64 4.57 -9.81 -0.57
N VAL A 65 3.34 -10.22 -0.92
CA VAL A 65 2.58 -9.72 -2.08
C VAL A 65 1.19 -9.25 -1.67
N SER A 66 0.66 -8.24 -2.37
CA SER A 66 -0.73 -7.80 -2.19
C SER A 66 -1.68 -8.83 -2.78
N SER A 67 -2.59 -9.35 -1.95
CA SER A 67 -3.56 -10.38 -2.33
C SER A 67 -4.95 -10.08 -1.75
N TRP A 68 -5.97 -10.62 -2.41
CA TRP A 68 -7.35 -10.51 -1.95
C TRP A 68 -7.69 -11.64 -0.99
N THR A 69 -8.05 -11.29 0.25
CA THR A 69 -8.55 -12.26 1.24
C THR A 69 -10.07 -12.15 1.34
N LYS A 70 -10.77 -13.27 1.17
CA LYS A 70 -12.23 -13.32 1.33
C LYS A 70 -12.63 -13.01 2.79
N VAL A 71 -13.57 -12.09 2.96
CA VAL A 71 -14.10 -11.66 4.26
C VAL A 71 -15.48 -12.26 4.53
N GLN A 72 -16.36 -12.24 3.52
CA GLN A 72 -17.72 -12.76 3.63
C GLN A 72 -18.25 -13.21 2.27
N ASP A 73 -19.23 -14.10 2.30
CA ASP A 73 -20.01 -14.48 1.13
C ASP A 73 -20.97 -13.36 0.73
N GLY A 74 -21.12 -13.17 -0.59
CA GLY A 74 -21.91 -12.08 -1.15
C GLY A 74 -21.29 -10.70 -0.93
N CYS A 75 -21.93 -9.68 -1.49
CA CYS A 75 -21.50 -8.29 -1.34
C CYS A 75 -22.59 -7.47 -0.65
N PRO A 76 -22.22 -6.54 0.25
CA PRO A 76 -23.19 -5.72 0.96
C PRO A 76 -23.95 -4.84 -0.03
N VAL A 77 -25.28 -4.83 0.08
CA VAL A 77 -26.16 -3.95 -0.70
C VAL A 77 -26.69 -2.86 0.22
N THR A 78 -26.30 -1.60 -0.04
CA THR A 78 -26.96 -0.46 0.60
C THR A 78 -28.27 -0.20 -0.14
N GLN A 79 -29.39 -0.44 0.52
CA GLN A 79 -30.68 0.02 0.03
C GLN A 79 -30.74 1.54 0.15
N ARG A 80 -30.70 2.27 -0.97
CA ARG A 80 -31.07 3.68 -0.96
C ARG A 80 -32.56 3.75 -0.73
N MET A 81 -32.95 4.09 0.49
CA MET A 81 -34.33 4.46 0.79
C MET A 81 -34.67 5.66 -0.09
N PRO A 82 -35.75 5.62 -0.91
CA PRO A 82 -36.10 6.76 -1.73
C PRO A 82 -36.32 7.96 -0.79
N GLN A 83 -35.49 8.99 -0.95
CA GLN A 83 -35.71 10.26 -0.29
C GLN A 83 -37.06 10.75 -0.79
N GLN A 84 -38.12 10.56 0.00
CA GLN A 84 -39.35 11.30 -0.13
C GLN A 84 -38.96 12.76 0.08
N SER A 85 -38.57 13.41 -1.01
CA SER A 85 -38.73 14.83 -1.17
C SER A 85 -40.23 15.06 -1.09
N THR A 86 -40.72 15.15 0.14
CA THR A 86 -42.04 15.68 0.45
C THR A 86 -42.02 17.08 -0.12
N ARG A 87 -42.48 17.21 -1.38
CA ARG A 87 -42.98 18.46 -1.92
C ARG A 87 -44.17 18.80 -1.03
N ILE A 88 -43.88 19.50 0.07
CA ILE A 88 -44.86 20.09 0.96
C ILE A 88 -45.65 21.04 0.07
N ASN A 89 -46.92 20.69 -0.13
CA ASN A 89 -47.90 21.48 -0.87
C ASN A 89 -48.25 22.76 -0.11
#